data_AF-A0A084AL09-F1
#
_entry.id   AF-A0A084AL09-F1
#
_cell.length_a   1.000
_cell.length_b   1.000
_cell.length_c   1.000
_cell.angle_alpha   90.00
_cell.angle_beta   90.00
_cell.angle_gamma   90.00
#
_symmetry.space_group_name_H-M   'P 1'
#
loop_
_entity.id
_entity.type
_entity.pdbx_description
1 polymer ?
#
loop_
_entity_poly.entity_id
_entity_poly.type
_entity_poly.pdbx_seq_one_letter_code
_entity_poly.pdbx_strand_id
1 'polypeptide(L)'
;MASRLVRSAVGTFSCSRVELLPPPIGPLNPFRLADLGLSCIPGAPLLRPALARRALPTASAAAVRFNSSVPAEDPKKKAQSIIDALPGNSLVSKSAILSTTAALSAYAISNEYYVMNEETVVAFCLLAVWTGLIKYGGPMYKEWAESQNDKIKNILNSARADHTEAVKTRIEDVKQMGGVVDITKTLFEVSKETAKLEAEAYELEQKTALAAEAKAVLESWVRYEGQVKQRQQKELAAAVIAKVQKELENPKVLQQILQQSVADIEKIVSSKAQ
;
A
#
# COMPACT_ATOMS: atom_id res chain seq x y z
N MET A 1 -21.39 46.31 -28.36
CA MET A 1 -21.37 46.68 -26.93
C MET A 1 -21.31 45.37 -26.15
N ALA A 2 -20.14 44.76 -25.93
CA ALA A 2 -19.05 45.20 -25.05
C ALA A 2 -19.60 45.38 -23.61
N SER A 3 -19.35 44.43 -22.70
CA SER A 3 -18.13 44.32 -21.88
C SER A 3 -18.44 44.76 -20.44
N ARG A 4 -17.70 44.16 -19.49
CA ARG A 4 -17.71 44.34 -18.01
C ARG A 4 -18.56 43.25 -17.32
N LEU A 5 -18.06 42.44 -16.39
CA LEU A 5 -16.93 42.63 -15.50
C LEU A 5 -16.42 41.27 -15.00
N VAL A 6 -15.14 41.03 -15.25
CA VAL A 6 -14.26 40.17 -14.46
C VAL A 6 -14.06 40.82 -13.09
N ARG A 7 -14.44 40.15 -11.99
CA ARG A 7 -13.63 40.12 -10.75
C ARG A 7 -14.20 39.16 -9.70
N SER A 8 -13.27 38.45 -9.06
CA SER A 8 -13.34 37.96 -7.67
C SER A 8 -14.08 36.64 -7.42
N ALA A 9 -13.34 35.53 -7.53
CA ALA A 9 -13.61 34.33 -6.75
C ALA A 9 -12.28 33.71 -6.31
N VAL A 10 -11.61 34.40 -5.39
CA VAL A 10 -10.53 33.85 -4.57
C VAL A 10 -11.16 33.46 -3.24
N GLY A 11 -10.99 32.20 -2.85
CA GLY A 11 -10.88 31.80 -1.46
C GLY A 11 -12.18 31.54 -0.70
N THR A 12 -12.61 30.27 -0.68
CA THR A 12 -13.24 29.65 0.50
C THR A 12 -13.06 28.13 0.42
N PHE A 13 -12.05 27.59 1.08
CA PHE A 13 -12.14 26.26 1.68
C PHE A 13 -11.33 26.22 2.97
N SER A 14 -12.05 25.85 4.02
CA SER A 14 -11.65 25.75 5.42
C SER A 14 -10.88 24.44 5.65
N CYS A 15 -9.71 24.50 6.30
CA CYS A 15 -9.22 23.42 7.16
C CYS A 15 -8.06 23.88 8.07
N SER A 16 -8.34 23.90 9.38
CA SER A 16 -7.42 23.69 10.50
C SER A 16 -6.23 24.65 10.74
N ARG A 17 -6.49 25.51 11.73
CA ARG A 17 -5.59 26.26 12.62
C ARG A 17 -4.31 25.48 13.00
N VAL A 18 -3.17 25.95 12.50
CA VAL A 18 -1.82 25.57 12.94
C VAL A 18 -1.40 26.50 14.08
N GLU A 19 -1.34 25.97 15.29
CA GLU A 19 -0.93 26.67 16.50
C GLU A 19 0.57 26.41 16.77
N LEU A 20 1.35 27.48 16.84
CA LEU A 20 2.78 27.51 17.11
C LEU A 20 3.03 27.47 18.63
N LEU A 21 3.86 26.53 19.14
CA LEU A 21 4.56 26.73 20.42
C LEU A 21 5.86 25.88 20.52
N PRO A 22 6.99 26.46 20.98
CA PRO A 22 8.30 25.79 21.09
C PRO A 22 8.51 25.02 22.42
N PRO A 23 9.54 24.13 22.51
CA PRO A 23 9.77 23.30 23.70
C PRO A 23 10.58 24.00 24.80
N PRO A 24 10.25 23.84 26.10
CA PRO A 24 11.10 24.32 27.17
C PRO A 24 12.06 23.26 27.70
N ILE A 25 13.29 23.72 27.89
CA ILE A 25 14.44 23.12 28.57
C ILE A 25 14.16 23.12 30.09
N GLY A 26 14.66 22.11 30.81
CA GLY A 26 14.35 21.83 32.23
C GLY A 26 14.83 22.87 33.27
N PRO A 27 14.67 22.57 34.58
CA PRO A 27 15.87 22.43 35.42
C PRO A 27 15.79 21.42 36.60
N LEU A 28 16.97 20.85 36.92
CA LEU A 28 17.59 20.56 38.24
C LEU A 28 16.73 20.36 39.53
N ASN A 29 16.82 19.13 40.11
CA ASN A 29 17.11 18.70 41.52
C ASN A 29 16.55 19.50 42.75
N PRO A 30 16.62 19.00 44.02
CA PRO A 30 16.61 17.64 44.63
C PRO A 30 15.55 17.57 45.80
N PHE A 31 15.56 16.52 46.64
CA PHE A 31 14.86 16.36 47.96
C PHE A 31 13.42 15.80 48.06
N ARG A 32 13.31 14.61 48.71
CA ARG A 32 12.24 13.99 49.56
C ARG A 32 12.17 12.49 49.22
N LEU A 33 12.59 11.50 50.02
CA LEU A 33 12.56 11.23 51.47
C LEU A 33 11.14 11.15 52.09
N ALA A 34 10.65 9.91 52.16
CA ALA A 34 9.70 9.30 53.11
C ALA A 34 9.55 7.83 52.64
N ASP A 35 9.46 6.78 53.42
CA ASP A 35 9.34 6.55 54.86
C ASP A 35 9.59 5.04 55.03
N LEU A 36 10.20 4.61 56.14
CA LEU A 36 10.01 3.32 56.82
C LEU A 36 11.07 3.24 57.93
N GLY A 37 10.68 3.67 59.14
CA GLY A 37 11.35 3.31 60.38
C GLY A 37 11.23 1.80 60.66
N LEU A 38 11.70 1.23 61.77
CA LEU A 38 12.38 1.67 62.99
C LEU A 38 12.70 0.33 63.68
N SER A 39 13.93 0.03 64.06
CA SER A 39 14.19 -0.92 65.17
C SER A 39 15.63 -0.83 65.71
N CYS A 40 15.71 -0.24 66.90
CA CYS A 40 16.49 -0.58 68.09
C CYS A 40 18.03 -0.75 68.02
N ILE A 41 18.71 0.18 68.72
CA ILE A 41 20.06 0.06 69.28
C ILE A 41 19.94 -0.40 70.76
N PRO A 42 20.86 -1.26 71.23
CA PRO A 42 21.58 -0.98 72.48
C PRO A 42 23.10 -1.15 72.24
N GLY A 43 23.96 -0.19 72.58
CA GLY A 43 24.45 0.03 73.95
C GLY A 43 25.85 -0.58 74.13
N ALA A 44 26.89 0.27 74.19
CA ALA A 44 28.32 -0.05 74.17
C ALA A 44 28.83 -0.89 75.37
N PRO A 45 30.08 -1.46 75.33
CA PRO A 45 31.23 -0.66 75.75
C PRO A 45 32.55 -0.89 74.98
N LEU A 46 33.37 0.17 74.98
CA LEU A 46 34.78 0.19 74.58
C LEU A 46 35.63 -0.73 75.47
N LEU A 47 36.33 -1.70 74.88
CA LEU A 47 37.45 -2.38 75.50
C LEU A 47 38.60 -2.53 74.48
N ARG A 48 39.67 -1.78 74.70
CA ARG A 48 41.02 -2.10 74.21
C ARG A 48 41.51 -3.37 74.91
N PRO A 49 42.11 -4.33 74.18
CA PRO A 49 43.13 -5.18 74.76
C PRO A 49 44.48 -5.01 74.04
N ALA A 50 45.50 -5.19 74.87
CA ALA A 50 46.91 -4.94 74.61
C ALA A 50 47.54 -5.81 73.52
N LEU A 51 48.65 -5.30 72.97
CA LEU A 51 49.59 -6.02 72.13
C LEU A 51 50.09 -7.30 72.83
N ALA A 52 49.82 -8.46 72.24
CA ALA A 52 50.55 -9.69 72.51
C ALA A 52 51.55 -9.93 71.37
N ARG A 53 52.83 -9.72 71.66
CA ARG A 53 53.95 -10.23 70.84
C ARG A 53 54.14 -11.72 71.14
N ARG A 54 53.90 -12.63 70.19
CA ARG A 54 54.66 -13.89 70.10
C ARG A 54 54.44 -14.62 68.76
N ALA A 55 55.57 -15.07 68.21
CA ALA A 55 55.81 -16.19 67.30
C ALA A 55 55.33 -16.07 65.84
N LEU A 56 56.28 -15.70 64.97
CA LEU A 56 56.30 -16.03 63.55
C LEU A 56 56.26 -17.56 63.38
N PRO A 57 55.30 -18.14 62.65
CA PRO A 57 55.53 -19.43 62.01
C PRO A 57 56.47 -19.21 60.81
N THR A 58 57.56 -19.95 60.79
CA THR A 58 58.51 -20.07 59.68
C THR A 58 57.75 -20.29 58.37
N ALA A 59 57.94 -19.38 57.41
CA ALA A 59 57.43 -19.52 56.06
C ALA A 59 58.12 -20.71 55.37
N SER A 60 57.46 -21.87 55.33
CA SER A 60 57.73 -22.84 54.27
C SER A 60 57.41 -22.16 52.95
N ALA A 61 58.38 -22.15 52.03
CA ALA A 61 58.17 -21.77 50.64
C ALA A 61 57.11 -22.68 50.02
N ALA A 62 55.85 -22.27 50.10
CA ALA A 62 54.76 -22.89 49.38
C ALA A 62 54.95 -22.51 47.91
N ALA A 63 55.41 -23.47 47.10
CA ALA A 63 55.29 -23.39 45.66
C ALA A 63 53.80 -23.15 45.34
N VAL A 64 53.47 -21.95 44.86
CA VAL A 64 52.12 -21.62 44.39
C VAL A 64 51.87 -22.46 43.14
N ARG A 65 51.25 -23.62 43.32
CA ARG A 65 50.72 -24.41 42.21
C ARG A 65 49.46 -23.72 41.73
N PHE A 66 49.49 -23.17 40.51
CA PHE A 66 48.29 -22.77 39.80
C PHE A 66 47.51 -24.04 39.45
N ASN A 67 46.56 -24.42 40.30
CA ASN A 67 45.62 -25.50 39.99
C ASN A 67 44.39 -24.88 39.30
N SER A 68 44.40 -24.81 37.97
CA SER A 68 43.23 -24.42 37.19
C SER A 68 42.32 -25.63 37.01
N SER A 69 41.15 -25.63 37.65
CA SER A 69 40.08 -26.61 37.41
C SER A 69 39.31 -26.30 36.11
N VAL A 70 40.02 -26.23 34.99
CA VAL A 70 39.48 -26.14 33.62
C VAL A 70 39.94 -27.39 32.87
N PRO A 71 39.11 -28.02 32.01
CA PRO A 71 39.54 -29.20 31.24
C PRO A 71 40.87 -28.93 30.56
N ALA A 72 41.89 -29.73 30.88
CA ALA A 72 43.21 -29.60 30.29
C ALA A 72 43.10 -29.96 28.81
N GLU A 73 42.95 -28.94 27.95
CA GLU A 73 43.14 -29.12 26.53
C GLU A 73 44.57 -29.58 26.25
N ASP A 74 44.74 -30.43 25.23
CA ASP A 74 46.04 -31.00 24.89
C ASP A 74 47.09 -29.88 24.78
N PRO A 75 48.21 -29.95 25.53
CA PRO A 75 49.22 -28.89 25.53
C PRO A 75 49.79 -28.65 24.13
N LYS A 76 49.73 -29.67 23.27
CA LYS A 76 50.07 -29.59 21.83
C LYS A 76 49.16 -28.61 21.07
N LYS A 77 47.85 -28.61 21.34
CA LYS A 77 46.88 -27.75 20.65
C LYS A 77 47.01 -26.29 21.07
N LYS A 78 47.27 -26.02 22.35
CA LYS A 78 47.54 -24.65 22.82
C LYS A 78 48.88 -24.12 22.29
N ALA A 79 49.93 -24.93 22.30
CA ALA A 79 51.22 -24.55 21.72
C ALA A 79 51.09 -24.24 20.22
N GLN A 80 50.32 -25.03 19.47
CA GLN A 80 50.02 -24.76 18.06
C GLN A 80 49.25 -23.43 17.90
N SER A 81 48.24 -23.17 18.72
CA SER A 81 47.50 -21.89 18.64
C SER A 81 48.37 -20.65 18.94
N ILE A 82 49.39 -20.78 19.80
CA ILE A 82 50.36 -19.71 20.10
C ILE A 82 51.31 -19.51 18.91
N ILE A 83 51.77 -20.60 18.31
CA ILE A 83 52.60 -20.56 17.10
C ILE A 83 51.81 -19.93 15.94
N ASP A 84 50.53 -20.28 15.79
CA ASP A 84 49.66 -19.79 14.73
C ASP A 84 49.30 -18.32 14.88
N ALA A 85 49.15 -17.82 16.12
CA ALA A 85 48.87 -16.42 16.42
C ALA A 85 50.03 -15.44 16.11
N LEU A 86 51.26 -15.93 15.92
CA LEU A 86 52.40 -15.08 15.58
C LEU A 86 52.38 -14.66 14.10
N PRO A 87 52.70 -13.39 13.79
CA PRO A 87 52.75 -12.92 12.42
C PRO A 87 53.88 -13.62 11.64
N GLY A 88 53.53 -14.27 10.52
CA GLY A 88 54.48 -14.94 9.63
C GLY A 88 53.86 -16.15 8.93
N ASN A 89 54.11 -16.30 7.63
CA ASN A 89 53.52 -17.38 6.80
C ASN A 89 54.38 -18.67 6.76
N SER A 90 55.51 -18.72 7.47
CA SER A 90 56.40 -19.88 7.51
C SER A 90 56.65 -20.37 8.94
N LEU A 91 56.64 -21.70 9.13
CA LEU A 91 56.90 -22.34 10.43
C LEU A 91 58.29 -21.98 10.97
N VAL A 92 59.27 -21.80 10.07
CA VAL A 92 60.62 -21.35 10.41
C VAL A 92 60.61 -19.93 10.97
N SER A 93 59.82 -19.01 10.40
CA SER A 93 59.72 -17.65 10.93
C SER A 93 59.03 -17.62 12.30
N LYS A 94 57.96 -18.40 12.49
CA LYS A 94 57.24 -18.49 13.77
C LYS A 94 58.13 -19.06 14.89
N SER A 95 58.88 -20.13 14.60
CA SER A 95 59.81 -20.72 15.56
C SER A 95 61.07 -19.86 15.77
N ALA A 96 61.54 -19.16 14.73
CA ALA A 96 62.64 -18.21 14.84
C ALA A 96 62.28 -17.01 15.72
N ILE A 97 61.10 -16.43 15.58
CA ILE A 97 60.66 -15.31 16.43
C ILE A 97 60.59 -15.74 17.90
N LEU A 98 60.00 -16.90 18.20
CA LEU A 98 59.92 -17.40 19.58
C LEU A 98 61.30 -17.72 20.15
N SER A 99 62.13 -18.46 19.41
CA SER A 99 63.47 -18.84 19.86
C SER A 99 64.40 -17.64 20.01
N THR A 100 64.32 -16.66 19.09
CA THR A 100 65.10 -15.42 19.17
C THR A 100 64.63 -14.55 20.32
N THR A 101 63.31 -14.39 20.51
CA THR A 101 62.77 -13.62 21.65
C THR A 101 63.17 -14.27 22.98
N ALA A 102 63.08 -15.60 23.07
CA ALA A 102 63.51 -16.33 24.25
C ALA A 102 65.03 -16.19 24.49
N ALA A 103 65.85 -16.36 23.45
CA ALA A 103 67.31 -16.21 23.55
C ALA A 103 67.72 -14.77 23.93
N LEU A 104 67.09 -13.75 23.34
CA LEU A 104 67.32 -12.35 23.68
C LEU A 104 66.89 -12.04 25.11
N SER A 105 65.75 -12.56 25.57
CA SER A 105 65.30 -12.38 26.95
C SER A 105 66.25 -13.03 27.95
N ALA A 106 66.73 -14.24 27.67
CA ALA A 106 67.71 -14.94 28.50
C ALA A 106 69.06 -14.21 28.51
N TYR A 107 69.51 -13.70 27.37
CA TYR A 107 70.73 -12.90 27.26
C TYR A 107 70.63 -11.57 28.03
N ALA A 108 69.49 -10.89 27.95
CA ALA A 108 69.24 -9.63 28.68
C ALA A 108 69.23 -9.83 30.20
N ILE A 109 68.66 -10.95 30.68
CA ILE A 109 68.66 -11.32 32.11
C ILE A 109 70.07 -11.75 32.54
N SER A 110 70.76 -12.56 31.73
CA SER A 110 72.08 -13.11 32.08
C SER A 110 73.18 -12.04 32.16
N ASN A 111 73.06 -10.93 31.42
CA ASN A 111 74.02 -9.82 31.45
C ASN A 111 73.55 -8.62 32.28
N GLU A 112 72.46 -8.77 33.06
CA GLU A 112 71.88 -7.68 33.86
C GLU A 112 71.57 -6.40 33.05
N TYR A 113 71.29 -6.55 31.75
CA TYR A 113 71.02 -5.41 30.87
C TYR A 113 69.74 -4.67 31.26
N TYR A 114 68.84 -5.34 31.99
CA TYR A 114 67.62 -4.76 32.55
C TYR A 114 67.73 -4.67 34.08
N VAL A 115 68.01 -3.46 34.57
CA VAL A 115 68.04 -3.15 36.01
C VAL A 115 66.61 -2.90 36.49
N MET A 116 66.15 -3.72 37.44
CA MET A 116 64.85 -3.53 38.09
C MET A 116 64.91 -2.34 39.03
N ASN A 117 64.63 -1.15 38.49
CA ASN A 117 64.45 0.06 39.26
C ASN A 117 62.96 0.36 39.50
N GLU A 118 62.66 1.43 40.24
CA GLU A 118 61.30 1.90 40.55
C GLU A 118 60.42 2.13 39.29
N GLU A 119 61.02 2.47 38.15
CA GLU A 119 60.31 2.68 36.88
C GLU A 119 59.68 1.40 36.29
N THR A 120 60.14 0.21 36.69
CA THR A 120 59.59 -1.07 36.21
C THR A 120 58.20 -1.35 36.77
N VAL A 121 57.91 -0.87 37.99
CA VAL A 121 56.56 -0.92 38.59
C VAL A 121 55.62 0.01 37.82
N VAL A 122 56.10 1.18 37.42
CA VAL A 122 55.33 2.12 36.58
C VAL A 122 55.05 1.51 35.20
N ALA A 123 56.05 0.88 34.57
CA ALA A 123 55.89 0.20 33.29
C ALA A 123 54.88 -0.96 33.37
N PHE A 124 54.91 -1.77 34.43
CA PHE A 124 53.94 -2.85 34.65
C PHE A 124 52.52 -2.31 34.82
N CYS A 125 52.33 -1.26 35.62
CA CYS A 125 51.02 -0.60 35.78
C CYS A 125 50.49 -0.03 34.46
N LEU A 126 51.36 0.59 33.65
CA LEU A 126 50.98 1.10 32.33
C LEU A 126 50.55 -0.05 31.41
N LEU A 127 51.33 -1.13 31.32
CA LEU A 127 50.98 -2.30 30.51
C LEU A 127 49.68 -2.97 30.96
N ALA A 128 49.43 -3.03 32.27
CA ALA A 128 48.18 -3.55 32.82
C ALA A 128 46.97 -2.69 32.42
N VAL A 129 47.08 -1.36 32.51
CA VAL A 129 46.03 -0.42 32.08
C VAL A 129 45.79 -0.50 30.58
N TRP A 130 46.85 -0.53 29.76
CA TRP A 130 46.72 -0.67 28.30
C TRP A 130 46.10 -2.01 27.91
N THR A 131 46.46 -3.11 28.58
CA THR A 131 45.86 -4.42 28.33
C THR A 131 44.36 -4.41 28.68
N GLY A 132 43.99 -3.79 29.81
CA GLY A 132 42.58 -3.60 30.17
C GLY A 132 41.83 -2.75 29.15
N LEU A 133 42.39 -1.62 28.72
CA LEU A 133 41.80 -0.73 27.72
C LEU A 133 41.62 -1.41 26.37
N ILE A 134 42.58 -2.22 25.91
CA ILE A 134 42.45 -2.92 24.62
C ILE A 134 41.38 -4.01 24.73
N LYS A 135 41.32 -4.75 25.85
CA LYS A 135 40.36 -5.83 26.06
C LYS A 135 38.91 -5.34 26.15
N TYR A 136 38.67 -4.23 26.86
CA TYR A 136 37.32 -3.69 27.05
C TYR A 136 36.96 -2.60 26.03
N GLY A 137 37.92 -1.75 25.65
CA GLY A 137 37.72 -0.68 24.67
C GLY A 137 37.73 -1.16 23.23
N GLY A 138 38.45 -2.24 22.90
CA GLY A 138 38.48 -2.84 21.56
C GLY A 138 37.09 -3.23 21.03
N PRO A 139 36.30 -4.08 21.73
CA PRO A 139 34.97 -4.46 21.26
C PRO A 139 34.00 -3.26 21.25
N MET A 140 34.05 -2.39 22.26
CA MET A 140 33.19 -1.20 22.33
C MET A 140 33.44 -0.21 21.18
N TYR A 141 34.71 0.04 20.84
CA TYR A 141 35.06 0.89 19.71
C TYR A 141 34.65 0.25 18.38
N LYS A 142 34.81 -1.07 18.25
CA LYS A 142 34.40 -1.81 17.05
C LYS A 142 32.90 -1.70 16.81
N GLU A 143 32.08 -1.96 17.83
CA GLU A 143 30.61 -1.86 17.75
C GLU A 143 30.17 -0.43 17.43
N TRP A 144 30.82 0.57 18.05
CA TRP A 144 30.56 1.98 17.74
C TRP A 144 30.92 2.31 16.27
N ALA A 145 32.08 1.86 15.79
CA ALA A 145 32.54 2.10 14.43
C ALA A 145 31.65 1.39 13.38
N GLU A 146 31.20 0.17 13.67
CA GLU A 146 30.23 -0.56 12.83
C GLU A 146 28.90 0.19 12.78
N SER A 147 28.38 0.65 13.93
CA SER A 147 27.14 1.43 13.98
C SER A 147 27.20 2.73 13.16
N GLN A 148 28.34 3.45 13.17
CA GLN A 148 28.50 4.65 12.36
C GLN A 148 28.57 4.32 10.86
N ASN A 149 29.30 3.26 10.49
CA ASN A 149 29.36 2.81 9.11
C ASN A 149 27.98 2.40 8.58
N ASP A 150 27.18 1.70 9.38
CA ASP A 150 25.85 1.26 8.97
C ASP A 150 24.88 2.43 8.86
N LYS A 151 24.96 3.43 9.73
CA LYS A 151 24.19 4.68 9.59
C LYS A 151 24.49 5.38 8.26
N ILE A 152 25.78 5.54 7.93
CA ILE A 152 26.20 6.20 6.69
C ILE A 152 25.73 5.39 5.47
N LYS A 153 25.89 4.07 5.49
CA LYS A 153 25.41 3.19 4.41
C LYS A 153 23.89 3.27 4.24
N ASN A 154 23.14 3.24 5.34
CA ASN A 154 21.69 3.28 5.31
C ASN A 154 21.18 4.62 4.77
N ILE A 155 21.75 5.75 5.20
CA ILE A 155 21.40 7.08 4.67
C ILE A 155 21.73 7.17 3.18
N LEU A 156 22.88 6.65 2.75
CA LEU A 156 23.26 6.69 1.35
C LEU A 156 22.34 5.82 0.48
N ASN A 157 21.96 4.64 0.97
CA ASN A 157 21.05 3.74 0.28
C ASN A 157 19.62 4.29 0.24
N SER A 158 19.12 4.86 1.34
CA SER A 158 17.80 5.50 1.39
C SER A 158 17.76 6.71 0.47
N ALA A 159 18.76 7.59 0.51
CA ALA A 159 18.83 8.74 -0.38
C ALA A 159 18.83 8.34 -1.87
N ARG A 160 19.54 7.25 -2.24
CA ARG A 160 19.50 6.72 -3.61
C ARG A 160 18.12 6.19 -4.00
N ALA A 161 17.45 5.49 -3.09
CA ALA A 161 16.08 5.00 -3.30
C ALA A 161 15.09 6.18 -3.45
N ASP A 162 15.12 7.12 -2.51
CA ASP A 162 14.26 8.32 -2.48
C ASP A 162 14.46 9.18 -3.73
N HIS A 163 15.70 9.39 -4.17
CA HIS A 163 15.98 10.12 -5.42
C HIS A 163 15.44 9.38 -6.65
N THR A 164 15.57 8.05 -6.70
CA THR A 164 15.05 7.25 -7.82
C THR A 164 13.53 7.27 -7.85
N GLU A 165 12.88 7.19 -6.69
CA GLU A 165 11.43 7.26 -6.55
C GLU A 165 10.91 8.64 -6.92
N ALA A 166 11.50 9.72 -6.41
CA ALA A 166 11.12 11.09 -6.76
C ALA A 166 11.23 11.35 -8.27
N VAL A 167 12.31 10.86 -8.92
CA VAL A 167 12.45 10.97 -10.38
C VAL A 167 11.37 10.16 -11.11
N LYS A 168 11.04 8.96 -10.65
CA LYS A 168 9.94 8.16 -11.22
C LYS A 168 8.59 8.88 -11.11
N THR A 169 8.27 9.44 -9.94
CA THR A 169 7.04 10.21 -9.73
C THR A 169 6.97 11.39 -10.70
N ARG A 170 8.07 12.14 -10.87
CA ARG A 170 8.14 13.25 -11.84
C ARG A 170 7.94 12.79 -13.29
N ILE A 171 8.46 11.63 -13.66
CA ILE A 171 8.26 11.06 -15.00
C ILE A 171 6.80 10.68 -15.20
N GLU A 172 6.15 10.10 -14.20
CA GLU A 172 4.74 9.72 -14.27
C GLU A 172 3.83 10.95 -14.38
N ASP A 173 4.08 12.00 -13.60
CA ASP A 173 3.38 13.29 -13.70
C ASP A 173 3.51 13.90 -15.11
N VAL A 174 4.73 13.94 -15.66
CA VAL A 174 4.98 14.47 -17.01
C VAL A 174 4.34 13.60 -18.10
N LYS A 175 4.30 12.27 -17.91
CA LYS A 175 3.65 11.34 -18.83
C LYS A 175 2.15 11.57 -18.91
N GLN A 176 1.50 11.87 -17.79
CA GLN A 176 0.08 12.25 -17.77
C GLN A 176 -0.16 13.54 -18.56
N MET A 177 0.75 14.52 -18.48
CA MET A 177 0.65 15.77 -19.25
C MET A 177 0.81 15.55 -20.76
N GLY A 178 1.55 14.52 -21.19
CA GLY A 178 1.69 14.16 -22.61
C GLY A 178 0.37 13.77 -23.28
N GLY A 179 -0.56 13.15 -22.54
CA GLY A 179 -1.87 12.71 -23.08
C GLY A 179 -2.94 13.80 -23.15
N VAL A 180 -2.75 14.94 -22.46
CA VAL A 180 -3.78 16.00 -22.36
C VAL A 180 -4.08 16.63 -23.71
N VAL A 181 -3.09 16.75 -24.60
CA VAL A 181 -3.28 17.32 -25.94
C VAL A 181 -4.19 16.45 -26.79
N ASP A 182 -4.01 15.13 -26.75
CA ASP A 182 -4.83 14.21 -27.55
C ASP A 182 -6.23 14.07 -26.96
N ILE A 183 -6.37 14.02 -25.62
CA ILE A 183 -7.69 14.07 -24.96
C ILE A 183 -8.45 15.33 -25.35
N THR A 184 -7.77 16.49 -25.42
CA THR A 184 -8.42 17.74 -25.82
C THR A 184 -8.89 17.69 -27.27
N LYS A 185 -8.09 17.14 -28.20
CA LYS A 185 -8.53 16.94 -29.60
C LYS A 185 -9.74 16.01 -29.67
N THR A 186 -9.72 14.89 -28.96
CA THR A 186 -10.84 13.96 -28.88
C THR A 186 -12.09 14.64 -28.34
N LEU A 187 -11.97 15.53 -27.34
CA LEU A 187 -13.13 16.27 -26.82
C LEU A 187 -13.77 17.19 -27.87
N PHE A 188 -12.96 17.82 -28.73
CA PHE A 188 -13.45 18.62 -29.86
C PHE A 188 -14.04 17.76 -30.98
N GLU A 189 -13.47 16.60 -31.26
CA GLU A 189 -14.01 15.64 -32.24
C GLU A 189 -15.37 15.11 -31.78
N VAL A 190 -15.48 14.65 -30.53
CA VAL A 190 -16.75 14.23 -29.92
C VAL A 190 -17.78 15.34 -30.00
N SER A 191 -17.42 16.59 -29.67
CA SER A 191 -18.35 17.73 -29.77
C SER A 191 -18.84 17.97 -31.21
N LYS A 192 -17.99 17.77 -32.23
CA LYS A 192 -18.37 17.88 -33.65
C LYS A 192 -19.24 16.71 -34.10
N GLU A 193 -18.93 15.50 -33.66
CA GLU A 193 -19.71 14.30 -33.97
C GLU A 193 -21.10 14.36 -33.34
N THR A 194 -21.21 14.83 -32.09
CA THR A 194 -22.51 15.05 -31.43
C THR A 194 -23.37 16.04 -32.22
N ALA A 195 -22.82 17.18 -32.63
CA ALA A 195 -23.59 18.17 -33.40
C ALA A 195 -24.06 17.64 -34.77
N LYS A 196 -23.25 16.79 -35.43
CA LYS A 196 -23.64 16.15 -36.70
C LYS A 196 -24.75 15.12 -36.50
N LEU A 197 -24.61 14.25 -35.50
CA LEU A 197 -25.60 13.23 -35.20
C LEU A 197 -26.92 13.83 -34.73
N GLU A 198 -26.89 14.93 -33.98
CA GLU A 198 -28.10 15.67 -33.61
C GLU A 198 -28.79 16.26 -34.85
N ALA A 199 -28.05 16.86 -35.78
CA ALA A 199 -28.62 17.38 -37.02
C ALA A 199 -29.25 16.28 -37.89
N GLU A 200 -28.55 15.15 -38.07
CA GLU A 200 -29.07 13.99 -38.81
C GLU A 200 -30.32 13.40 -38.14
N ALA A 201 -30.33 13.32 -36.81
CA ALA A 201 -31.50 12.88 -36.04
C ALA A 201 -32.69 13.83 -36.24
N TYR A 202 -32.49 15.15 -36.20
CA TYR A 202 -33.55 16.13 -36.44
C TYR A 202 -34.11 16.05 -37.87
N GLU A 203 -33.26 15.86 -38.88
CA GLU A 203 -33.74 15.67 -40.25
C GLU A 203 -34.59 14.40 -40.41
N LEU A 204 -34.14 13.29 -39.81
CA LEU A 204 -34.87 12.03 -39.83
C LEU A 204 -36.20 12.14 -39.08
N GLU A 205 -36.22 12.81 -37.94
CA GLU A 205 -37.43 13.07 -37.17
C GLU A 205 -38.43 13.93 -37.97
N GLN A 206 -37.97 15.00 -38.63
CA GLN A 206 -38.83 15.81 -39.50
C GLN A 206 -39.41 15.02 -40.68
N LYS A 207 -38.59 14.19 -41.35
CA LYS A 207 -39.03 13.34 -42.46
C LYS A 207 -40.06 12.30 -42.00
N THR A 208 -39.87 11.69 -40.83
CA THR A 208 -40.79 10.69 -40.29
C THR A 208 -42.07 11.32 -39.75
N ALA A 209 -42.01 12.50 -39.12
CA ALA A 209 -43.17 13.26 -38.70
C ALA A 209 -44.04 13.67 -39.89
N LEU A 210 -43.45 14.22 -40.96
CA LEU A 210 -44.16 14.58 -42.19
C LEU A 210 -44.82 13.33 -42.83
N ALA A 211 -44.10 12.22 -42.90
CA ALA A 211 -44.64 10.96 -43.43
C ALA A 211 -45.80 10.42 -42.58
N ALA A 212 -45.72 10.56 -41.26
CA ALA A 212 -46.78 10.16 -40.33
C ALA A 212 -48.03 11.04 -40.48
N GLU A 213 -47.87 12.36 -40.61
CA GLU A 213 -48.98 13.28 -40.86
C GLU A 213 -49.67 13.00 -42.19
N ALA A 214 -48.90 12.81 -43.27
CA ALA A 214 -49.44 12.47 -44.59
C ALA A 214 -50.20 11.12 -44.55
N LYS A 215 -49.67 10.13 -43.84
CA LYS A 215 -50.34 8.84 -43.62
C LYS A 215 -51.63 9.00 -42.82
N ALA A 216 -51.63 9.80 -41.75
CA ALA A 216 -52.82 10.04 -40.93
C ALA A 216 -53.94 10.70 -41.74
N VAL A 217 -53.60 11.66 -42.60
CA VAL A 217 -54.55 12.26 -43.55
C VAL A 217 -55.10 11.18 -44.48
N LEU A 218 -54.26 10.39 -45.12
CA LEU A 218 -54.70 9.33 -46.03
C LEU A 218 -55.59 8.28 -45.35
N GLU A 219 -55.23 7.83 -44.13
CA GLU A 219 -56.05 6.92 -43.33
C GLU A 219 -57.41 7.54 -42.98
N SER A 220 -57.47 8.85 -42.71
CA SER A 220 -58.72 9.56 -42.47
C SER A 220 -59.65 9.58 -43.69
N TRP A 221 -59.10 9.76 -44.90
CA TRP A 221 -59.83 9.67 -46.15
C TRP A 221 -60.35 8.26 -46.40
N VAL A 222 -59.49 7.24 -46.27
CA VAL A 222 -59.87 5.83 -46.44
C VAL A 222 -60.96 5.43 -45.44
N ARG A 223 -60.84 5.88 -44.18
CA ARG A 223 -61.86 5.65 -43.16
C ARG A 223 -63.18 6.33 -43.51
N TYR A 224 -63.14 7.58 -43.99
CA TYR A 224 -64.33 8.30 -44.44
C TYR A 224 -65.01 7.58 -45.61
N GLU A 225 -64.27 7.19 -46.64
CA GLU A 225 -64.80 6.42 -47.77
C GLU A 225 -65.41 5.09 -47.35
N GLY A 226 -64.73 4.36 -46.45
CA GLY A 226 -65.25 3.11 -45.88
C GLY A 226 -66.58 3.32 -45.15
N GLN A 227 -66.69 4.38 -44.35
CA GLN A 227 -67.94 4.71 -43.65
C GLN A 227 -69.06 5.11 -44.60
N VAL A 228 -68.76 5.90 -45.65
CA VAL A 228 -69.76 6.32 -46.65
C VAL A 228 -70.28 5.10 -47.43
N LYS A 229 -69.38 4.22 -47.90
CA LYS A 229 -69.77 2.97 -48.59
C LYS A 229 -70.63 2.08 -47.71
N GLN A 230 -70.28 1.92 -46.43
CA GLN A 230 -71.10 1.14 -45.48
C GLN A 230 -72.47 1.77 -45.23
N ARG A 231 -72.58 3.11 -45.13
CA ARG A 231 -73.89 3.79 -45.00
C ARG A 231 -74.74 3.61 -46.25
N GLN A 232 -74.17 3.80 -47.43
CA GLN A 232 -74.85 3.59 -48.70
C GLN A 232 -75.36 2.15 -48.83
N GLN A 233 -74.55 1.14 -48.48
CA GLN A 233 -74.97 -0.25 -48.47
C GLN A 233 -76.13 -0.50 -47.49
N LYS A 234 -76.10 0.11 -46.30
CA LYS A 234 -77.20 0.01 -45.32
C LYS A 234 -78.49 0.69 -45.80
N GLU A 235 -78.39 1.88 -46.38
CA GLU A 235 -79.54 2.62 -46.93
C GLU A 235 -80.15 1.89 -48.13
N LEU A 236 -79.33 1.40 -49.05
CA LEU A 236 -79.78 0.58 -50.19
C LEU A 236 -80.43 -0.72 -49.71
N ALA A 237 -79.83 -1.42 -48.75
CA ALA A 237 -80.42 -2.63 -48.18
C ALA A 237 -81.77 -2.34 -47.50
N ALA A 238 -81.86 -1.28 -46.69
CA ALA A 238 -83.10 -0.87 -46.04
C ALA A 238 -84.19 -0.48 -47.07
N ALA A 239 -83.82 0.24 -48.13
CA ALA A 239 -84.75 0.62 -49.19
C ALA A 239 -85.26 -0.60 -49.98
N VAL A 240 -84.37 -1.56 -50.28
CA VAL A 240 -84.75 -2.83 -50.95
C VAL A 240 -85.64 -3.66 -50.04
N ILE A 241 -85.29 -3.85 -48.76
CA ILE A 241 -86.13 -4.57 -47.79
C ILE A 241 -87.51 -3.93 -47.67
N ALA A 242 -87.58 -2.60 -47.55
CA ALA A 242 -88.85 -1.88 -47.46
C ALA A 242 -89.69 -1.99 -48.75
N LYS A 243 -89.06 -1.97 -49.93
CA LYS A 243 -89.74 -2.22 -51.21
C LYS A 243 -90.30 -3.64 -51.29
N VAL A 244 -89.51 -4.65 -50.91
CA VAL A 244 -89.95 -6.05 -50.89
C VAL A 244 -91.10 -6.25 -49.91
N GLN A 245 -91.07 -5.65 -48.72
CA GLN A 245 -92.19 -5.68 -47.77
C GLN A 245 -93.46 -5.05 -48.32
N LYS A 246 -93.36 -3.88 -48.99
CA LYS A 246 -94.51 -3.23 -49.64
C LYS A 246 -95.08 -4.04 -50.80
N GLU A 247 -94.22 -4.70 -51.59
CA GLU A 247 -94.69 -5.59 -52.66
C GLU A 247 -95.40 -6.83 -52.08
N LEU A 248 -94.94 -7.36 -50.94
CA LEU A 248 -95.58 -8.48 -50.24
C LEU A 248 -96.95 -8.14 -49.63
N GLU A 249 -97.22 -6.89 -49.26
CA GLU A 249 -98.53 -6.45 -48.76
C GLU A 249 -99.60 -6.37 -49.86
N ASN A 250 -99.21 -6.35 -51.15
CA ASN A 250 -100.17 -6.31 -52.25
C ASN A 250 -100.76 -7.71 -52.52
N PRO A 251 -102.09 -7.90 -52.43
CA PRO A 251 -102.73 -9.22 -52.58
C PRO A 251 -102.53 -9.83 -53.98
N LYS A 252 -102.23 -9.01 -55.00
CA LYS A 252 -101.91 -9.48 -56.37
C LYS A 252 -100.54 -10.17 -56.45
N VAL A 253 -99.55 -9.68 -55.70
CA VAL A 253 -98.20 -10.25 -55.68
C VAL A 253 -98.18 -11.53 -54.83
N LEU A 254 -98.89 -11.55 -53.69
CA LEU A 254 -99.11 -12.78 -52.92
C LEU A 254 -99.72 -13.90 -53.78
N GLN A 255 -100.74 -13.59 -54.59
CA GLN A 255 -101.34 -14.57 -55.51
C GLN A 255 -100.38 -15.00 -56.62
N GLN A 256 -99.59 -14.07 -57.20
CA GLN A 256 -98.58 -14.42 -58.20
C GLN A 256 -97.43 -15.26 -57.63
N ILE A 257 -96.95 -14.97 -56.42
CA ILE A 257 -95.93 -15.79 -55.73
C ILE A 257 -96.50 -17.16 -55.40
N LEU A 258 -97.77 -17.26 -54.97
CA LEU A 258 -98.40 -18.54 -54.64
C LEU A 258 -98.63 -19.38 -55.91
N GLN A 259 -99.05 -18.76 -57.02
CA GLN A 259 -99.16 -19.42 -58.32
C GLN A 259 -97.79 -19.83 -58.88
N GLN A 260 -96.76 -19.00 -58.76
CA GLN A 260 -95.40 -19.31 -59.21
C GLN A 260 -94.76 -20.41 -58.34
N SER A 261 -94.95 -20.36 -57.02
CA SER A 261 -94.48 -21.41 -56.10
C SER A 261 -95.20 -22.74 -56.35
N VAL A 262 -96.50 -22.73 -56.66
CA VAL A 262 -97.24 -23.93 -57.08
C VAL A 262 -96.73 -24.43 -58.43
N ALA A 263 -96.48 -23.56 -59.41
CA ALA A 263 -95.93 -23.94 -60.71
C ALA A 263 -94.50 -24.51 -60.62
N ASP A 264 -93.65 -23.98 -59.75
CA ASP A 264 -92.29 -24.48 -59.52
C ASP A 264 -92.30 -25.80 -58.72
N ILE A 265 -93.23 -25.98 -57.78
CA ILE A 265 -93.46 -27.28 -57.13
C ILE A 265 -93.98 -28.31 -58.14
N GLU A 266 -94.94 -27.96 -59.00
CA GLU A 266 -95.45 -28.84 -60.06
C GLU A 266 -94.35 -29.25 -61.06
N LYS A 267 -93.42 -28.34 -61.39
CA LYS A 267 -92.22 -28.65 -62.18
C LYS A 267 -91.24 -29.57 -61.44
N ILE A 268 -90.99 -29.36 -60.16
CA ILE A 268 -90.09 -30.21 -59.36
C ILE A 268 -90.70 -31.60 -59.14
N VAL A 269 -92.03 -31.70 -58.95
CA VAL A 269 -92.72 -32.98 -58.79
C VAL A 269 -92.78 -33.75 -60.12
N SER A 270 -93.05 -33.09 -61.24
CA SER A 270 -93.03 -33.73 -62.57
C SER A 270 -91.64 -34.15 -63.02
N SER A 271 -90.59 -33.40 -62.67
CA SER A 271 -89.19 -33.79 -62.96
C SER A 271 -88.61 -34.86 -62.02
N LYS A 272 -89.23 -35.11 -60.85
CA LYS A 272 -88.82 -36.15 -59.89
C LYS A 272 -89.63 -37.45 -60.01
N ALA A 273 -90.72 -37.44 -60.77
CA ALA A 273 -91.55 -38.61 -61.07
C ALA A 273 -91.14 -39.35 -62.36
N GLN A 274 -89.96 -39.03 -62.90
CA GLN A 274 -89.37 -39.62 -64.10
C GLN A 274 -87.96 -40.14 -63.79
#